data_AF-A0A959AIF6-F1
#
_entry.id   AF-A0A959AIF6-F1
#
_cell.length_a   1.000
_cell.length_b   1.000
_cell.length_c   1.000
_cell.angle_alpha   90.00
_cell.angle_beta   90.00
_cell.angle_gamma   90.00
#
_symmetry.space_group_name_H-M   'P 1'
#
loop_
_entity.id
_entity.type
_entity.pdbx_description
1 polymer ?
#
loop_
_entity_poly.entity_id
_entity_poly.type
_entity_poly.pdbx_seq_one_letter_code
_entity_poly.pdbx_strand_id
1 'polypeptide(L)'
;MKNTSKAGLRLALAAVLLLVVSMSMQAGHQNPPAVAAIECLSPNPGVTVQSTNSISFSWDAVSGASGYKVWYYRAGDNYTHPESTTGSTGITFSGLPPGNYQFYFATVCSGGLSDYIIIDILM
;
A
#
# COMPACT_ATOMS: atom_id res chain seq x y z
N MET A 1 1.94 33.65 64.37
CA MET A 1 2.54 34.89 63.82
C MET A 1 2.72 34.65 62.32
N LYS A 2 1.83 35.02 61.40
CA LYS A 2 1.04 36.25 61.17
C LYS A 2 -0.38 35.86 60.70
N ASN A 3 -1.47 36.23 61.38
CA ASN A 3 -2.29 37.44 61.23
C ASN A 3 -3.28 37.42 60.03
N THR A 4 -4.56 37.17 60.33
CA THR A 4 -5.78 37.91 59.89
C THR A 4 -6.08 38.16 58.41
N SER A 5 -7.28 37.73 57.94
CA SER A 5 -8.46 38.59 57.66
C SER A 5 -9.32 38.13 56.47
N LYS A 6 -10.64 38.01 56.68
CA LYS A 6 -11.68 37.99 55.64
C LYS A 6 -11.79 39.38 55.00
N ALA A 7 -11.79 39.48 53.67
CA ALA A 7 -12.29 40.59 52.85
C ALA A 7 -12.13 40.14 51.38
N GLY A 8 -13.01 40.37 50.42
CA GLY A 8 -14.27 41.08 50.34
C GLY A 8 -14.71 40.91 48.88
N LEU A 9 -15.99 40.65 48.67
CA LEU A 9 -16.61 40.61 47.35
C LEU A 9 -16.41 41.98 46.66
N ARG A 10 -15.69 42.02 45.54
CA ARG A 10 -15.65 43.20 44.66
C ARG A 10 -16.07 42.80 43.25
N LEU A 11 -17.29 43.24 42.92
CA LEU A 11 -17.86 43.26 41.58
C LEU A 11 -16.91 44.04 40.65
N ALA A 12 -16.54 43.43 39.52
CA ALA A 12 -16.13 44.15 38.33
C ALA A 12 -16.99 43.64 37.16
N LEU A 13 -17.64 44.61 36.52
CA LEU A 13 -18.71 44.49 35.55
C LEU A 13 -18.11 44.55 34.14
N ALA A 14 -18.24 43.49 33.32
CA ALA A 14 -18.15 43.48 31.85
C ALA A 14 -18.24 42.01 31.38
N ALA A 15 -18.89 41.58 30.30
CA ALA A 15 -19.89 42.12 29.39
C ALA A 15 -20.28 40.90 28.49
N VAL A 16 -21.58 40.72 28.18
CA VAL A 16 -22.11 40.07 26.95
C VAL A 16 -21.84 38.55 26.78
N LEU A 17 -22.80 37.66 27.11
CA LEU A 17 -23.83 37.09 26.22
C LEU A 17 -23.29 36.27 25.03
N LEU A 18 -23.48 34.92 25.07
CA LEU A 18 -24.16 34.12 24.04
C LEU A 18 -24.07 32.61 24.38
N LEU A 19 -25.22 32.04 24.75
CA LEU A 19 -25.47 30.60 24.64
C LEU A 19 -25.45 30.24 23.15
N VAL A 20 -24.42 29.52 22.69
CA VAL A 20 -24.48 28.87 21.38
C VAL A 20 -24.71 27.38 21.63
N VAL A 21 -25.98 26.99 21.58
CA VAL A 21 -26.37 25.60 21.36
C VAL A 21 -25.92 25.26 19.94
N SER A 22 -24.73 24.66 19.80
CA SER A 22 -24.29 24.09 18.53
C SER A 22 -24.93 22.70 18.37
N MET A 23 -26.26 22.66 18.19
CA MET A 23 -26.91 21.59 17.45
C MET A 23 -26.46 21.73 15.99
N SER A 24 -25.39 21.05 15.61
CA SER A 24 -25.04 20.87 14.21
C SER A 24 -26.09 19.96 13.58
N MET A 25 -27.16 20.57 13.07
CA MET A 25 -27.97 19.98 12.02
C MET A 25 -27.12 19.93 10.77
N GLN A 26 -26.34 18.86 10.58
CA GLN A 26 -25.68 18.65 9.30
C GLN A 26 -26.73 18.24 8.28
N ALA A 27 -27.23 19.25 7.56
CA ALA A 27 -27.84 19.04 6.27
C ALA A 27 -26.85 18.25 5.38
N GLY A 28 -27.23 17.02 5.06
CA GLY A 28 -26.84 16.33 3.83
C GLY A 28 -25.36 16.17 3.52
N HIS A 29 -24.52 15.73 4.46
CA HIS A 29 -23.37 14.90 4.03
C HIS A 29 -23.93 13.54 3.62
N GLN A 30 -24.42 13.45 2.38
CA GLN A 30 -24.47 12.16 1.72
C GLN A 30 -23.01 11.72 1.70
N ASN A 31 -22.66 10.64 2.39
CA ASN A 31 -21.44 9.92 2.02
C ASN A 31 -21.64 9.65 0.52
N PRO A 32 -20.80 10.17 -0.39
CA PRO A 32 -20.91 9.77 -1.79
C PRO A 32 -20.95 8.24 -1.80
N PRO A 33 -21.69 7.57 -2.72
CA PRO A 33 -21.54 6.13 -2.87
C PRO A 33 -20.03 5.88 -2.92
N ALA A 34 -19.50 5.09 -1.98
CA ALA A 34 -18.07 4.92 -1.82
C ALA A 34 -17.52 4.51 -3.19
N VAL A 35 -16.95 5.46 -3.91
CA VAL A 35 -16.33 5.21 -5.19
C VAL A 35 -15.15 4.36 -4.76
N ALA A 36 -15.21 3.05 -5.00
CA ALA A 36 -14.13 2.16 -4.64
C ALA A 36 -12.85 2.80 -5.17
N ALA A 37 -11.94 3.19 -4.26
CA ALA A 37 -10.63 3.65 -4.66
C ALA A 37 -10.04 2.48 -5.47
N ILE A 38 -9.60 2.75 -6.69
CA ILE A 38 -8.85 1.74 -7.44
C ILE A 38 -7.50 1.64 -6.75
N GLU A 39 -7.44 0.78 -5.73
CA GLU A 39 -6.21 0.47 -5.02
C GLU A 39 -5.38 -0.47 -5.88
N CYS A 40 -4.13 -0.09 -6.15
CA CYS A 40 -3.22 -0.91 -6.93
C CYS A 40 -2.62 -1.99 -6.02
N LEU A 41 -3.37 -3.06 -5.80
CA LEU A 41 -2.92 -4.18 -4.97
C LEU A 41 -1.74 -4.91 -5.62
N SER A 42 -0.80 -5.36 -4.80
CA SER A 42 0.29 -6.21 -5.25
C SER A 42 -0.25 -7.57 -5.73
N PRO A 43 0.38 -8.20 -6.74
CA PRO A 43 -0.01 -9.52 -7.18
C PRO A 43 0.36 -10.57 -6.12
N ASN A 44 -0.26 -11.75 -6.17
CA ASN A 44 0.11 -12.88 -5.32
C ASN A 44 0.72 -14.03 -6.17
N PRO A 45 1.97 -13.88 -6.64
CA PRO A 45 2.66 -14.90 -7.43
C PRO A 45 2.94 -16.16 -6.61
N GLY A 46 2.62 -17.31 -7.19
CA GLY A 46 3.00 -18.63 -6.69
C GLY A 46 3.82 -19.39 -7.72
N VAL A 47 4.79 -20.18 -7.26
CA VAL A 47 5.56 -21.10 -8.12
C VAL A 47 4.65 -22.23 -8.58
N THR A 48 4.58 -22.45 -9.89
CA THR A 48 3.78 -23.54 -10.47
C THR A 48 4.64 -24.70 -10.96
N VAL A 49 5.81 -24.40 -11.52
CA VAL A 49 6.78 -25.39 -11.98
C VAL A 49 8.17 -24.89 -11.65
N GLN A 50 9.03 -25.79 -11.16
CA GLN A 50 10.44 -25.51 -10.96
C GLN A 50 11.25 -26.70 -11.48
N SER A 51 12.25 -26.41 -12.31
CA SER A 51 13.24 -27.36 -12.80
C SER A 51 14.65 -26.85 -12.45
N THR A 52 15.68 -27.59 -12.86
CA THR A 52 17.09 -27.23 -12.62
C THR A 52 17.54 -25.96 -13.35
N ASN A 53 16.80 -25.49 -14.35
CA ASN A 53 17.19 -24.32 -15.15
C ASN A 53 16.02 -23.43 -15.59
N SER A 54 14.82 -23.67 -15.05
CA SER A 54 13.62 -22.92 -15.37
C SER A 54 12.66 -22.88 -14.19
N ILE A 55 11.93 -21.79 -14.09
CA ILE A 55 10.87 -21.62 -13.10
C ILE A 55 9.68 -20.90 -13.73
N SER A 56 8.47 -21.34 -13.36
CA SER A 56 7.22 -20.74 -13.78
C SER A 56 6.44 -20.23 -12.57
N PHE A 57 5.82 -19.08 -12.75
CA PHE A 57 4.94 -18.45 -11.76
C PHE A 57 3.56 -18.21 -12.35
N SER A 58 2.55 -18.24 -11.50
CA SER A 58 1.19 -17.75 -11.81
C SER A 58 0.61 -16.98 -10.64
N TRP A 59 -0.30 -16.05 -10.92
CA TRP A 59 -1.07 -15.31 -9.92
C TRP A 59 -2.50 -15.11 -10.40
N ASP A 60 -3.37 -14.69 -9.49
CA ASP A 60 -4.71 -14.23 -9.84
C ASP A 60 -4.67 -12.82 -10.44
N ALA A 61 -5.60 -12.53 -11.35
CA ALA A 61 -5.72 -11.20 -11.94
C ALA A 61 -6.08 -10.16 -10.88
N VAL A 62 -5.29 -9.10 -10.78
CA VAL A 62 -5.58 -7.95 -9.91
C VAL A 62 -6.57 -7.02 -10.62
N SER A 63 -7.67 -6.69 -9.92
CA SER A 63 -8.68 -5.76 -10.44
C SER A 63 -8.08 -4.37 -10.68
N GLY A 64 -8.32 -3.80 -11.87
CA GLY A 64 -7.77 -2.51 -12.25
C GLY A 64 -6.31 -2.54 -12.74
N ALA A 65 -5.70 -3.72 -12.84
CA ALA A 65 -4.36 -3.87 -13.41
C ALA A 65 -4.37 -3.63 -14.93
N SER A 66 -3.43 -2.81 -15.40
CA SER A 66 -3.09 -2.69 -16.82
C SER A 66 -1.94 -3.63 -17.23
N GLY A 67 -1.23 -4.21 -16.26
CA GLY A 67 -0.19 -5.21 -16.48
C GLY A 67 0.58 -5.51 -15.20
N TYR A 68 1.68 -6.25 -15.32
CA TYR A 68 2.55 -6.65 -14.22
C TYR A 68 4.01 -6.46 -14.59
N LYS A 69 4.77 -5.81 -13.72
CA LYS A 69 6.23 -5.71 -13.80
C LYS A 69 6.86 -6.93 -13.15
N VAL A 70 7.82 -7.51 -13.85
CA VAL A 70 8.50 -8.73 -13.44
C VAL A 70 9.97 -8.68 -13.81
N TRP A 71 10.81 -9.06 -12.85
CA TRP A 71 12.27 -9.18 -13.02
C TRP A 71 12.87 -10.06 -11.93
N TYR A 72 14.17 -10.33 -12.02
CA TYR A 72 14.89 -11.03 -10.97
C TYR A 72 16.30 -10.49 -10.77
N TYR A 73 16.80 -10.67 -9.56
CA TYR A 73 18.21 -10.52 -9.21
C TYR A 73 18.80 -11.89 -8.89
N ARG A 74 20.02 -12.15 -9.38
CA ARG A 74 20.79 -13.36 -9.09
C ARG A 74 22.00 -12.98 -8.25
N ALA A 75 22.02 -13.45 -7.01
CA ALA A 75 23.02 -13.03 -6.02
C ALA A 75 24.42 -13.56 -6.34
N GLY A 76 24.52 -14.75 -6.93
CA GLY A 76 25.81 -15.43 -7.16
C GLY A 76 26.81 -14.65 -8.02
N ASP A 77 26.31 -13.84 -8.95
CA ASP A 77 27.11 -13.03 -9.88
C ASP A 77 26.64 -11.57 -9.97
N ASN A 78 25.79 -11.14 -9.03
CA ASN A 78 25.20 -9.80 -9.00
C ASN A 78 24.47 -9.41 -10.29
N TYR A 79 23.89 -10.39 -10.99
CA TYR A 79 23.18 -10.15 -12.23
C TYR A 79 21.74 -9.69 -11.98
N THR A 80 21.32 -8.59 -12.62
CA THR A 80 19.93 -8.14 -12.64
C THR A 80 19.34 -8.38 -14.02
N HIS A 81 18.26 -9.16 -14.08
CA HIS A 81 17.48 -9.30 -15.29
C HIS A 81 16.73 -8.00 -15.59
N PRO A 82 16.68 -7.54 -16.85
CA PRO A 82 15.89 -6.37 -17.21
C PRO A 82 14.43 -6.51 -16.81
N GLU A 83 13.85 -5.41 -16.35
CA GLU A 83 12.42 -5.39 -16.05
C GLU A 83 11.59 -5.55 -17.31
N SER A 84 10.61 -6.46 -17.24
CA SER A 84 9.62 -6.70 -18.27
C SER A 84 8.23 -6.38 -17.75
N THR A 85 7.36 -5.88 -18.62
CA THR A 85 5.93 -5.70 -18.31
C THR A 85 5.12 -6.67 -19.15
N THR A 86 4.25 -7.44 -18.51
CA THR A 86 3.35 -8.41 -19.16
C THR A 86 1.89 -8.12 -18.82
N GLY A 87 0.99 -8.38 -19.78
CA GLY A 87 -0.46 -8.38 -19.54
C GLY A 87 -1.00 -9.73 -19.05
N SER A 88 -0.16 -10.78 -19.02
CA SER A 88 -0.53 -12.12 -18.57
C SER A 88 -0.38 -12.28 -17.07
N THR A 89 -1.10 -13.24 -16.49
CA THR A 89 -1.06 -13.59 -15.06
C THR A 89 -0.14 -14.78 -14.76
N GLY A 90 0.93 -14.89 -15.54
CA GLY A 90 1.94 -15.92 -15.39
C GLY A 90 3.15 -15.66 -16.27
N ILE A 91 4.29 -16.18 -15.86
CA ILE A 91 5.56 -16.03 -16.56
C ILE A 91 6.46 -17.23 -16.32
N THR A 92 7.26 -17.57 -17.33
CA THR A 92 8.31 -18.58 -17.23
C THR A 92 9.66 -17.95 -17.51
N PHE A 93 10.60 -18.15 -16.59
CA PHE A 93 12.01 -17.86 -16.80
C PHE A 93 12.75 -19.14 -17.13
N SER A 94 13.61 -19.10 -18.15
CA SER A 94 14.38 -20.26 -18.63
C SER A 94 15.84 -19.90 -18.77
N GLY A 95 16.71 -20.91 -18.81
CA GLY A 95 18.15 -20.70 -18.93
C GLY A 95 18.77 -20.09 -17.68
N LEU A 96 18.21 -20.44 -16.51
CA LEU A 96 18.69 -20.01 -15.21
C LEU A 96 19.80 -20.95 -14.74
N PRO A 97 21.05 -20.50 -14.59
CA PRO A 97 22.09 -21.28 -13.93
C PRO A 97 21.72 -21.55 -12.45
N PRO A 98 22.29 -22.60 -11.82
CA PRO A 98 22.12 -22.83 -10.39
C PRO A 98 22.54 -21.62 -9.56
N GLY A 99 21.78 -21.31 -8.51
CA GLY A 99 22.09 -20.18 -7.63
C GLY A 99 20.87 -19.59 -6.93
N ASN A 100 21.12 -18.54 -6.14
CA ASN A 100 20.10 -17.84 -5.38
C ASN A 100 19.52 -16.68 -6.18
N TYR A 101 18.19 -16.67 -6.29
CA TYR A 101 17.41 -15.71 -7.04
C TYR A 101 16.41 -15.00 -6.14
N GLN A 102 16.17 -13.73 -6.45
CA GLN A 102 15.08 -12.93 -5.91
C GLN A 102 14.21 -12.50 -7.07
N PHE A 103 12.98 -13.02 -7.17
CA PHE A 103 12.02 -12.65 -8.20
C PHE A 103 11.10 -11.55 -7.68
N TYR A 104 10.95 -10.49 -8.47
CA TYR A 104 10.20 -9.29 -8.13
C TYR A 104 8.94 -9.18 -8.97
N PHE A 105 7.82 -8.88 -8.33
CA PHE A 105 6.52 -8.74 -8.98
C PHE A 105 5.81 -7.50 -8.48
N ALA A 106 5.31 -6.65 -9.37
CA ALA A 106 4.45 -5.53 -9.04
C ALA A 106 3.31 -5.40 -10.05
N THR A 107 2.15 -4.93 -9.60
CA THR A 107 1.02 -4.60 -10.46
C THR A 107 1.20 -3.20 -11.02
N VAL A 108 0.92 -3.03 -12.31
CA VAL A 108 0.78 -1.73 -12.96
C VAL A 108 -0.70 -1.39 -13.02
N CYS A 109 -1.07 -0.23 -12.50
CA CYS A 109 -2.44 0.29 -12.54
C CYS A 109 -2.45 1.71 -13.10
N SER A 110 -3.64 2.25 -13.41
CA SER A 110 -3.79 3.64 -13.86
C SER A 110 -3.26 4.66 -12.84
N GLY A 111 -3.34 4.33 -11.54
CA GLY A 111 -2.87 5.18 -10.43
C GLY A 111 -1.39 5.05 -10.09
N GLY A 112 -0.64 4.14 -10.73
CA GLY A 112 0.79 3.93 -10.45
C GLY A 112 1.19 2.46 -10.37
N LEU A 113 2.20 2.18 -9.55
CA LEU A 113 2.69 0.83 -9.25
C LEU A 113 2.31 0.42 -7.84
N SER A 114 2.00 -0.87 -7.66
CA SER A 114 1.94 -1.47 -6.33
C SER A 114 3.34 -1.57 -5.72
N ASP A 115 3.40 -1.92 -4.44
CA ASP A 115 4.64 -2.42 -3.84
C ASP A 115 5.07 -3.74 -4.52
N TYR A 116 6.39 -3.99 -4.51
CA TYR A 116 6.95 -5.24 -5.04
C TYR A 116 6.81 -6.38 -4.03
N ILE A 117 6.35 -7.52 -4.52
CA ILE A 117 6.49 -8.81 -3.85
C ILE A 117 7.80 -9.44 -4.30
N ILE A 118 8.55 -9.97 -3.34
CA ILE A 118 9.83 -10.62 -3.55
C ILE A 118 9.69 -12.09 -3.16
N ILE A 119 10.10 -12.98 -4.07
CA ILE A 119 10.18 -14.42 -3.82
C ILE A 119 11.64 -14.86 -3.96
N ASP A 120 12.22 -15.32 -2.86
CA ASP A 120 13.55 -15.93 -2.85
C ASP A 120 13.47 -17.40 -3.28
N ILE A 121 14.29 -17.77 -4.26
CA ILE A 121 14.33 -19.13 -4.84
C ILE A 121 15.79 -19.58 -4.96
N LEU A 122 16.03 -20.85 -4.62
CA LEU A 122 17.25 -21.55 -4.98
C LEU A 122 16.99 -22.42 -6.22
N MET A 123 17.72 -22.17 -7.30
CA MET A 123 17.70 -22.96 -8.54
C MET A 123 18.75 -24.07 -8.53
#